data_AF-A0A257EDY4-F1
#
_entry.id   AF-A0A257EDY4-F1
#
_cell.length_a   1.000
_cell.length_b   1.000
_cell.length_c   1.000
_cell.angle_alpha   90.00
_cell.angle_beta   90.00
_cell.angle_gamma   90.00
#
_symmetry.space_group_name_H-M   'P 1'
#
loop_
_entity.id
_entity.type
_entity.pdbx_description
1 polymer ?
#
loop_
_entity_poly.entity_id
_entity_poly.type
_entity_poly.pdbx_seq_one_letter_code
_entity_poly.pdbx_strand_id
1 'polypeptide(L)'
;MAVWLGRLWESLARYNLWDTPEAIVFVSEKHLSQKAKSSGKRMLPQRGKKQVAETALYFSNAQQLAFLAQQLASNHEVPVMAFLFRDADGTRSAPGQMWQTKWDSMVNGFKSAEFEFGVPMLPKPKSEAWLLCAGQTVQHSHAALEDISGNDDSPNSAKNKWDAFMGAPQNATAEADWCASNPQD
;
A
#
# COMPACT_ATOMS: atom_id res chain seq x y z
N MET A 1 8.80 1.55 0.51
CA MET A 1 8.00 0.71 -0.42
C MET A 1 8.19 1.03 -1.91
N ALA A 2 7.93 2.25 -2.40
CA ALA A 2 8.09 2.56 -3.83
C ALA A 2 9.50 2.24 -4.36
N VAL A 3 10.54 2.49 -3.56
CA VAL A 3 11.95 2.17 -3.88
C VAL A 3 12.11 0.70 -4.27
N TRP A 4 11.58 -0.23 -3.47
CA TRP A 4 11.67 -1.66 -3.74
C TRP A 4 10.83 -2.10 -4.93
N LEU A 5 9.66 -1.49 -5.12
CA LEU A 5 8.86 -1.78 -6.30
C LEU A 5 9.60 -1.35 -7.58
N GLY A 6 10.24 -0.19 -7.59
CA GLY A 6 11.06 0.27 -8.72
C GLY A 6 12.20 -0.70 -9.03
N ARG A 7 12.82 -1.30 -8.01
CA ARG A 7 13.89 -2.31 -8.18
C ARG A 7 13.39 -3.64 -8.70
N LEU A 8 12.27 -4.13 -8.16
CA LEU A 8 11.63 -5.34 -8.67
C LEU A 8 11.22 -5.15 -10.13
N TRP A 9 10.82 -3.94 -10.52
CA TRP A 9 10.59 -3.64 -11.92
C TRP A 9 11.88 -3.58 -12.72
N GLU A 10 12.94 -2.98 -12.20
CA GLU A 10 14.22 -2.93 -12.90
C GLU A 10 14.74 -4.32 -13.31
N SER A 11 14.60 -5.31 -12.42
CA SER A 11 15.00 -6.70 -12.74
C SER A 11 14.15 -7.35 -13.84
N LEU A 12 12.86 -7.01 -13.92
CA LEU A 12 11.93 -7.55 -14.92
C LEU A 12 11.99 -6.79 -16.26
N ALA A 13 12.10 -5.47 -16.23
CA ALA A 13 12.03 -4.58 -17.39
C ALA A 13 13.41 -4.25 -17.99
N ARG A 14 14.50 -4.51 -17.25
CA ARG A 14 15.89 -4.21 -17.62
C ARG A 14 16.18 -2.71 -17.80
N TYR A 15 15.38 -1.85 -17.18
CA TYR A 15 15.65 -0.42 -17.04
C TYR A 15 15.07 0.11 -15.73
N ASN A 16 15.68 1.17 -15.21
CA ASN A 16 15.28 1.78 -13.96
C ASN A 16 14.17 2.82 -14.19
N LEU A 17 13.01 2.59 -13.57
CA LEU A 17 11.89 3.53 -13.63
C LEU A 17 12.20 4.88 -12.95
N TRP A 18 13.14 4.91 -11.99
CA TRP A 18 13.54 6.15 -11.32
C TRP A 18 14.34 7.09 -12.22
N ASP A 19 15.06 6.55 -13.21
CA ASP A 19 15.85 7.33 -14.17
C ASP A 19 15.01 7.83 -15.34
N THR A 20 13.75 7.37 -15.43
CA THR A 20 12.83 7.76 -16.50
C THR A 20 11.88 8.86 -15.98
N PRO A 21 11.97 10.09 -16.51
CA PRO A 21 11.06 11.16 -16.11
C PRO A 21 9.61 10.74 -16.26
N GLU A 22 8.78 11.08 -15.28
CA GLU A 22 7.32 10.84 -15.27
C GLU A 22 6.90 9.36 -15.25
N ALA A 23 7.83 8.40 -15.24
CA ALA A 23 7.50 6.97 -15.20
C ALA A 23 6.88 6.52 -13.86
N ILE A 24 7.12 7.28 -12.79
CA ILE A 24 6.53 7.05 -11.46
C ILE A 24 5.74 8.29 -11.06
N VAL A 25 4.42 8.12 -10.90
CA VAL A 25 3.52 9.19 -10.46
C VAL A 25 3.01 8.88 -9.05
N PHE A 26 3.33 9.75 -8.10
CA PHE A 26 2.81 9.64 -6.73
C PHE A 26 1.42 10.26 -6.61
N VAL A 27 0.47 9.48 -6.09
CA VAL A 27 -0.89 9.95 -5.76
C VAL A 27 -1.12 9.82 -4.27
N SER A 28 -1.29 10.96 -3.59
CA SER A 28 -1.54 10.97 -2.14
C SER A 28 -2.94 10.48 -1.78
N GLU A 29 -3.08 9.93 -0.58
CA GLU A 29 -4.39 9.60 0.03
C GLU A 29 -5.36 10.79 0.00
N LYS A 30 -4.86 11.99 0.31
CA LYS A 30 -5.66 13.20 0.32
C LYS A 30 -6.24 13.49 -1.06
N HIS A 31 -5.45 13.29 -2.11
CA HIS A 31 -5.89 13.44 -3.49
C HIS A 31 -6.99 12.43 -3.83
N LEU A 32 -6.80 11.14 -3.51
CA LEU A 32 -7.82 10.10 -3.74
C LEU A 32 -9.13 10.41 -3.00
N SER A 33 -9.03 10.82 -1.74
CA SER A 33 -10.19 11.19 -0.91
C SER A 33 -10.95 12.41 -1.45
N GLN A 34 -10.23 13.40 -1.99
CA GLN A 34 -10.83 14.56 -2.65
C GLN A 34 -11.53 14.17 -3.94
N LYS A 35 -10.88 13.33 -4.77
CA LYS A 35 -11.47 12.80 -6.01
C LYS A 35 -12.76 12.04 -5.73
N ALA A 36 -12.76 11.14 -4.74
CA ALA A 36 -13.94 10.38 -4.31
C ALA A 36 -15.12 11.27 -3.89
N LYS A 37 -14.85 12.41 -3.23
CA LYS A 37 -15.90 13.38 -2.87
C LYS A 37 -16.44 14.14 -4.08
N SER A 38 -15.56 14.46 -5.04
CA SER A 38 -15.88 15.26 -6.23
C SER A 38 -16.53 14.47 -7.36
N SER A 39 -16.31 13.15 -7.44
CA SER A 39 -16.79 12.27 -8.51
C SER A 39 -18.30 12.05 -8.53
N GLY A 40 -19.05 12.85 -7.76
CA GLY A 40 -20.49 12.72 -7.57
C GLY A 40 -20.84 11.46 -6.79
N LYS A 41 -21.96 11.49 -6.07
CA LYS A 41 -22.56 10.30 -5.46
C LYS A 41 -23.02 9.32 -6.56
N ARG A 42 -22.11 8.67 -7.29
CA ARG A 42 -22.45 7.38 -7.91
C ARG A 42 -22.87 6.48 -6.77
N MET A 43 -24.09 5.99 -6.83
CA MET A 43 -24.74 5.20 -5.80
C MET A 43 -23.76 4.14 -5.29
N LEU A 44 -23.08 4.43 -4.17
CA LEU A 44 -22.41 3.41 -3.40
C LEU A 44 -23.50 2.37 -3.12
N PRO A 45 -23.24 1.06 -3.38
CA PRO A 45 -24.19 0.03 -3.04
C PRO A 45 -24.69 0.30 -1.63
N GLN A 46 -26.02 0.38 -1.47
CA GLN A 46 -26.62 0.71 -0.18
C GLN A 46 -25.91 -0.09 0.91
N ARG A 47 -25.39 0.63 1.88
CA ARG A 47 -24.59 0.13 3.00
C ARG A 47 -25.31 -1.06 3.61
N GLY A 48 -24.95 -2.28 3.21
CA GLY A 48 -25.46 -3.47 3.85
C GLY A 48 -25.01 -3.44 5.30
N LYS A 49 -25.83 -3.93 6.23
CA LYS A 49 -25.51 -4.03 7.67
C LYS A 49 -24.15 -4.71 7.99
N LYS A 50 -23.47 -5.28 6.99
CA LYS A 50 -22.16 -5.96 7.07
C LYS A 50 -20.96 -5.17 6.51
N GLN A 51 -21.14 -4.04 5.82
CA GLN A 51 -20.01 -3.22 5.34
C GLN A 51 -19.59 -2.20 6.41
N VAL A 52 -18.55 -2.54 7.16
CA VAL A 52 -17.90 -1.65 8.13
C VAL A 52 -17.33 -0.44 7.39
N ALA A 53 -17.40 0.75 8.01
CA ALA A 53 -16.98 2.01 7.39
C ALA A 53 -15.54 2.00 6.85
N GLU A 54 -14.65 1.21 7.46
CA GLU A 54 -13.26 1.09 7.03
C GLU A 54 -13.15 0.54 5.61
N THR A 55 -13.86 -0.53 5.25
CA THR A 55 -13.69 -1.18 3.92
C THR A 55 -14.13 -0.27 2.77
N ALA A 56 -15.13 0.59 2.99
CA ALA A 56 -15.55 1.56 1.98
C ALA A 56 -14.41 2.52 1.55
N LEU A 57 -13.50 2.87 2.47
CA LEU A 57 -12.33 3.70 2.15
C LEU A 57 -11.34 2.95 1.25
N TYR A 58 -11.07 1.67 1.52
CA TYR A 58 -10.18 0.83 0.70
C TYR A 58 -10.73 0.67 -0.72
N PHE A 59 -12.03 0.36 -0.84
CA PHE A 59 -12.72 0.28 -2.12
C PHE A 59 -12.64 1.60 -2.90
N SER A 60 -13.00 2.70 -2.25
CA SER A 60 -13.08 4.01 -2.91
C SER A 60 -11.72 4.47 -3.38
N ASN A 61 -10.66 4.30 -2.58
CA ASN A 61 -9.31 4.67 -2.99
C ASN A 61 -8.81 3.85 -4.18
N ALA A 62 -9.05 2.53 -4.18
CA ALA A 62 -8.68 1.68 -5.31
C ALA A 62 -9.40 2.07 -6.59
N GLN A 63 -10.72 2.34 -6.50
CA GLN A 63 -11.50 2.80 -7.65
C GLN A 63 -11.01 4.15 -8.17
N GLN A 64 -10.75 5.13 -7.30
CA GLN A 64 -10.27 6.45 -7.74
C GLN A 64 -8.86 6.38 -8.34
N LEU A 65 -7.99 5.54 -7.78
CA LEU A 65 -6.65 5.34 -8.33
C LEU A 65 -6.73 4.67 -9.72
N ALA A 66 -7.64 3.71 -9.91
CA ALA A 66 -7.90 3.10 -11.21
C ALA A 66 -8.30 4.13 -12.27
N PHE A 67 -9.24 5.03 -11.96
CA PHE A 67 -9.65 6.08 -12.89
C PHE A 67 -8.51 7.04 -13.24
N LEU A 68 -7.68 7.40 -12.26
CA LEU A 68 -6.49 8.22 -12.52
C LEU A 68 -5.49 7.49 -13.43
N ALA A 69 -5.27 6.19 -13.19
CA ALA A 69 -4.39 5.38 -14.00
C ALA A 69 -4.89 5.20 -15.45
N GLN A 70 -6.20 4.99 -15.65
CA GLN A 70 -6.81 4.94 -16.98
C GLN A 70 -6.70 6.27 -17.72
N GLN A 71 -6.90 7.38 -17.00
CA GLN A 71 -6.73 8.71 -17.58
C GLN A 71 -5.27 8.94 -18.00
N LEU A 72 -4.31 8.55 -17.16
CA LEU A 72 -2.88 8.64 -17.48
C LEU A 72 -2.53 7.76 -18.70
N ALA A 73 -3.01 6.51 -18.72
CA ALA A 73 -2.80 5.59 -19.84
C ALA A 73 -3.36 6.15 -21.15
N SER A 74 -4.54 6.76 -21.11
CA SER A 74 -5.17 7.39 -22.28
C SER A 74 -4.40 8.63 -22.74
N ASN A 75 -3.99 9.49 -21.81
CA ASN A 75 -3.32 10.76 -22.13
C ASN A 75 -1.93 10.56 -22.74
N HIS A 76 -1.21 9.53 -22.32
CA HIS A 76 0.16 9.27 -22.72
C HIS A 76 0.29 8.10 -23.71
N GLU A 77 -0.82 7.44 -24.06
CA GLU A 77 -0.86 6.27 -24.94
C GLU A 77 0.10 5.14 -24.52
N VAL A 78 0.31 4.98 -23.21
CA VAL A 78 1.18 3.96 -22.63
C VAL A 78 0.45 3.11 -21.60
N PRO A 79 0.81 1.82 -21.44
CA PRO A 79 0.29 1.01 -20.34
C PRO A 79 0.68 1.61 -18.98
N VAL A 80 -0.29 1.68 -18.07
CA VAL A 80 -0.07 2.15 -16.69
C VAL A 80 -0.48 1.06 -15.72
N MET A 81 0.35 0.82 -14.71
CA MET A 81 0.04 -0.05 -13.58
C MET A 81 -0.17 0.81 -12.33
N ALA A 82 -1.17 0.48 -11.52
CA ALA A 82 -1.53 1.27 -10.35
C ALA A 82 -1.32 0.45 -9.06
N PHE A 83 -0.43 0.93 -8.19
CA PHE A 83 -0.17 0.31 -6.90
C PHE A 83 -0.83 1.10 -5.78
N LEU A 84 -1.74 0.48 -5.03
CA LEU A 84 -2.35 1.11 -3.87
C LEU A 84 -1.75 0.53 -2.58
N PHE A 85 -0.93 1.33 -1.90
CA PHE A 85 -0.39 1.01 -0.58
C PHE A 85 -1.35 1.45 0.53
N ARG A 86 -1.67 0.54 1.45
CA ARG A 86 -2.45 0.83 2.66
C ARG A 86 -2.06 -0.10 3.78
N ASP A 87 -1.85 0.40 5.00
CA ASP A 87 -1.68 -0.46 6.16
C ASP A 87 -3.00 -1.18 6.51
N ALA A 88 -2.88 -2.38 7.08
CA ALA A 88 -4.04 -3.17 7.50
C ALA A 88 -4.35 -3.02 8.99
N ASP A 89 -3.57 -2.24 9.73
CA ASP A 89 -3.70 -2.08 11.15
C ASP A 89 -5.13 -1.62 11.50
N GLY A 90 -5.65 -2.24 12.54
CA GLY A 90 -6.99 -1.97 13.02
C GLY A 90 -7.01 -0.66 13.77
N THR A 91 -8.11 0.09 13.66
CA THR A 91 -8.42 1.08 14.70
C THR A 91 -8.88 0.37 15.96
N ARG A 92 -8.89 1.05 17.13
CA ARG A 92 -9.43 0.50 18.41
C ARG A 92 -10.82 -0.15 18.27
N SER A 93 -11.59 0.22 17.25
CA SER A 93 -12.94 -0.26 16.94
C SER A 93 -13.03 -1.47 16.00
N ALA A 94 -11.95 -1.90 15.35
CA ALA A 94 -11.94 -3.03 14.43
C ALA A 94 -10.61 -3.79 14.53
N PRO A 95 -10.54 -4.93 15.23
CA PRO A 95 -9.32 -5.73 15.33
C PRO A 95 -8.78 -6.09 13.94
N GLY A 96 -7.47 -6.31 13.81
CA GLY A 96 -6.77 -6.70 12.57
C GLY A 96 -7.25 -7.99 11.87
N GLN A 97 -8.34 -8.61 12.34
CA GLN A 97 -9.05 -9.75 11.74
C GLN A 97 -9.80 -9.41 10.44
N MET A 98 -9.60 -8.22 9.87
CA MET A 98 -10.23 -7.81 8.61
C MET A 98 -9.26 -7.69 7.44
N TRP A 99 -8.04 -8.22 7.52
CA TRP A 99 -7.06 -8.12 6.44
C TRP A 99 -7.62 -8.59 5.09
N GLN A 100 -8.20 -9.80 5.04
CA GLN A 100 -8.78 -10.34 3.80
C GLN A 100 -9.92 -9.45 3.29
N THR A 101 -10.80 -9.00 4.18
CA THR A 101 -11.92 -8.12 3.81
C THR A 101 -11.43 -6.77 3.27
N LYS A 102 -10.36 -6.21 3.83
CA LYS A 102 -9.72 -4.96 3.34
C LYS A 102 -9.07 -5.20 1.97
N TRP A 103 -8.33 -6.30 1.80
CA TRP A 103 -7.73 -6.71 0.54
C TRP A 103 -8.77 -6.88 -0.57
N ASP A 104 -9.79 -7.70 -0.31
CA ASP A 104 -10.91 -7.94 -1.23
C ASP A 104 -11.60 -6.63 -1.59
N SER A 105 -11.71 -5.70 -0.64
CA SER A 105 -12.28 -4.39 -0.89
C SER A 105 -11.46 -3.57 -1.88
N MET A 106 -10.13 -3.62 -1.83
CA MET A 106 -9.24 -2.97 -2.80
C MET A 106 -9.34 -3.63 -4.18
N VAL A 107 -9.29 -4.96 -4.23
CA VAL A 107 -9.46 -5.75 -5.47
C VAL A 107 -10.78 -5.40 -6.15
N ASN A 108 -11.88 -5.40 -5.38
CA ASN A 108 -13.20 -5.04 -5.90
C ASN A 108 -13.27 -3.57 -6.34
N GLY A 109 -12.54 -2.67 -5.68
CA GLY A 109 -12.44 -1.27 -6.08
C GLY A 109 -11.82 -1.11 -7.48
N PHE A 110 -10.66 -1.74 -7.72
CA PHE A 110 -10.03 -1.78 -9.05
C PHE A 110 -10.94 -2.43 -10.09
N LYS A 111 -11.52 -3.59 -9.76
CA LYS A 111 -12.44 -4.31 -10.66
C LYS A 111 -13.68 -3.49 -11.03
N SER A 112 -14.22 -2.71 -10.09
CA SER A 112 -15.39 -1.86 -10.34
C SER A 112 -15.13 -0.71 -11.34
N ALA A 113 -13.87 -0.35 -11.53
CA ALA A 113 -13.42 0.61 -12.53
C ALA A 113 -12.99 -0.09 -13.83
N GLU A 114 -13.15 -1.42 -13.94
CA GLU A 114 -12.71 -2.22 -15.09
C GLU A 114 -11.21 -2.04 -15.38
N PHE A 115 -10.40 -1.89 -14.33
CA PHE A 115 -8.96 -1.69 -14.45
C PHE A 115 -8.19 -2.95 -14.02
N GLU A 116 -7.54 -3.59 -15.00
CA GLU A 116 -6.86 -4.87 -14.83
C GLU A 116 -5.48 -4.74 -14.15
N PHE A 117 -4.76 -3.64 -14.38
CA PHE A 117 -3.40 -3.43 -13.87
C PHE A 117 -3.37 -2.79 -12.48
N GLY A 118 -4.40 -3.03 -11.66
CA GLY A 118 -4.51 -2.55 -10.29
C GLY A 118 -3.94 -3.55 -9.29
N VAL A 119 -2.96 -3.12 -8.49
CA VAL A 119 -2.27 -3.98 -7.51
C VAL A 119 -2.49 -3.42 -6.10
N PRO A 120 -3.33 -4.07 -5.28
CA PRO A 120 -3.37 -3.81 -3.84
C PRO A 120 -2.04 -4.19 -3.18
N MET A 121 -1.53 -3.33 -2.29
CA MET A 121 -0.34 -3.58 -1.48
C MET A 121 -0.69 -3.32 -0.01
N LEU A 122 -1.10 -4.37 0.70
CA LEU A 122 -1.65 -4.31 2.06
C LEU A 122 -0.77 -5.13 3.01
N PRO A 123 0.22 -4.53 3.69
CA PRO A 123 1.01 -5.22 4.70
C PRO A 123 0.15 -5.69 5.87
N LYS A 124 0.58 -6.78 6.49
CA LYS A 124 -0.03 -7.33 7.70
C LYS A 124 1.01 -7.32 8.83
N PRO A 125 0.77 -6.59 9.93
CA PRO A 125 -0.32 -5.62 10.14
C PRO A 125 -0.12 -4.27 9.42
N LYS A 126 1.13 -3.81 9.23
CA LYS A 126 1.50 -2.49 8.70
C LYS A 126 2.88 -2.54 8.03
N SER A 127 3.25 -1.48 7.31
CA SER A 127 4.44 -1.44 6.45
C SER A 127 5.76 -1.82 7.14
N GLU A 128 5.92 -1.51 8.42
CA GLU A 128 7.09 -1.85 9.22
C GLU A 128 7.31 -3.37 9.33
N ALA A 129 6.26 -4.19 9.25
CA ALA A 129 6.40 -5.65 9.21
C ALA A 129 7.08 -6.11 7.91
N TRP A 130 6.77 -5.46 6.77
CA TRP A 130 7.49 -5.70 5.51
C TRP A 130 8.92 -5.17 5.57
N LEU A 131 9.15 -4.01 6.22
CA LEU A 131 10.51 -3.49 6.43
C LEU A 131 11.37 -4.44 7.25
N LEU A 132 10.83 -4.97 8.35
CA LEU A 132 11.48 -5.97 9.18
C LEU A 132 11.73 -7.27 8.41
N CYS A 133 10.77 -7.72 7.59
CA CYS A 133 10.93 -8.90 6.75
C CYS A 133 12.12 -8.75 5.81
N ALA A 134 12.21 -7.62 5.12
CA ALA A 134 13.34 -7.31 4.25
C ALA A 134 14.65 -7.20 5.03
N GLY A 135 14.67 -6.57 6.21
CA GLY A 135 15.89 -6.40 7.00
C GLY A 135 16.42 -7.68 7.67
N GLN A 136 15.54 -8.64 8.00
CA GLN A 136 15.87 -9.84 8.75
C GLN A 136 16.23 -11.02 7.83
N THR A 137 17.33 -10.90 7.09
CA THR A 137 17.74 -11.87 6.05
C THR A 137 18.19 -13.25 6.58
N VAL A 138 18.53 -13.34 7.87
CA VAL A 138 19.04 -14.57 8.50
C VAL A 138 17.90 -15.54 8.88
N GLN A 139 16.65 -15.08 8.90
CA GLN A 139 15.52 -15.91 9.31
C GLN A 139 14.93 -16.70 8.13
N HIS A 140 14.65 -17.98 8.36
CA HIS A 140 14.00 -18.86 7.39
C HIS A 140 12.47 -18.66 7.29
N SER A 141 11.87 -17.96 8.26
CA SER A 141 10.43 -17.67 8.27
C SER A 141 10.15 -16.33 8.96
N HIS A 142 9.29 -15.53 8.35
CA HIS A 142 8.84 -14.24 8.86
C HIS A 142 7.37 -14.23 9.25
N ALA A 143 6.74 -15.41 9.39
CA ALA A 143 5.32 -15.52 9.72
C ALA A 143 4.96 -14.79 11.02
N ALA A 144 5.85 -14.81 12.01
CA ALA A 144 5.66 -14.11 13.28
C ALA A 144 5.57 -12.58 13.13
N LEU A 145 6.06 -12.00 12.03
CA LEU A 145 5.92 -10.56 11.76
C LEU A 145 4.48 -10.17 11.43
N GLU A 146 3.67 -11.10 10.91
CA GLU A 146 2.25 -10.86 10.63
C GLU A 146 1.39 -10.72 11.89
N ASP A 147 1.87 -11.25 13.03
CA ASP A 147 1.18 -11.26 14.31
C ASP A 147 1.63 -10.14 15.25
N ILE A 148 2.61 -9.32 14.83
CA ILE A 148 3.03 -8.13 15.59
C ILE A 148 1.85 -7.16 15.69
N SER A 149 1.79 -6.39 16.77
CA SER A 149 0.78 -5.34 16.88
C SER A 149 1.08 -4.18 15.93
N GLY A 150 0.08 -3.81 15.11
CA GLY A 150 0.11 -2.58 14.33
C GLY A 150 -0.10 -1.31 15.18
N ASN A 151 -0.51 -1.43 16.44
CA ASN A 151 -0.68 -0.27 17.32
C ASN A 151 0.69 0.19 17.84
N ASP A 152 1.08 1.42 17.48
CA ASP A 152 2.34 2.04 17.89
C ASP A 152 2.48 2.13 19.42
N ASP A 153 1.37 2.27 20.16
CA ASP A 153 1.35 2.34 21.64
C ASP A 153 1.53 0.99 22.33
N SER A 154 1.57 -0.12 21.59
CA SER A 154 1.75 -1.44 22.20
C SER A 154 3.21 -1.64 22.64
N PRO A 155 3.46 -2.37 23.75
CA PRO A 155 4.82 -2.60 24.25
C PRO A 155 5.79 -3.24 23.24
N ASN A 156 5.25 -3.99 22.28
CA ASN A 156 6.00 -4.70 21.24
C ASN A 156 5.50 -4.33 19.83
N SER A 157 5.24 -3.04 19.59
CA SER A 157 4.74 -2.54 18.30
C SER A 157 5.72 -2.80 17.15
N ALA A 158 5.18 -2.91 15.93
CA ALA A 158 6.01 -3.07 14.73
C ALA A 158 7.00 -1.90 14.56
N LYS A 159 6.56 -0.68 14.89
CA LYS A 159 7.39 0.52 14.88
C LYS A 159 8.56 0.44 15.86
N ASN A 160 8.31 0.09 17.13
CA ASN A 160 9.39 -0.02 18.12
C ASN A 160 10.42 -1.09 17.72
N LYS A 161 9.95 -2.20 17.13
CA LYS A 161 10.85 -3.25 16.60
C LYS A 161 11.67 -2.76 15.42
N TRP A 162 11.07 -1.97 14.53
CA TRP A 162 11.78 -1.36 13.40
C TRP A 162 12.83 -0.34 13.87
N ASP A 163 12.47 0.57 14.78
CA ASP A 163 13.40 1.53 15.36
C ASP A 163 14.57 0.83 16.08
N ALA A 164 14.28 -0.26 16.81
CA ALA A 164 15.31 -1.07 17.46
C ALA A 164 16.24 -1.77 16.45
N PHE A 165 15.70 -2.30 15.35
CA PHE A 165 16.48 -2.88 14.26
C PHE A 165 17.41 -1.84 13.62
N MET A 166 16.91 -0.62 13.44
CA MET A 166 17.64 0.50 12.84
C MET A 166 18.59 1.21 13.82
N GLY A 167 18.51 0.91 15.12
CA GLY A 167 19.30 1.54 16.18
C GLY A 167 18.89 2.96 16.55
N ALA A 168 17.86 3.52 15.92
CA ALA A 168 17.32 4.85 16.19
C ALA A 168 15.90 5.01 15.63
N PRO A 169 15.09 5.94 16.16
CA PRO A 169 13.80 6.29 15.57
C PRO A 169 13.93 6.74 14.12
N GLN A 170 13.10 6.18 13.24
CA GLN A 170 13.15 6.48 11.80
C GLN A 170 12.09 7.50 11.34
N ASN A 171 12.38 8.15 10.21
CA ASN A 171 11.42 8.95 9.46
C ASN A 171 11.39 8.47 7.99
N ALA A 172 10.39 8.93 7.23
CA ALA A 172 10.18 8.47 5.85
C ALA A 172 11.40 8.66 4.92
N THR A 173 12.20 9.72 5.12
CA THR A 173 13.42 9.94 4.34
C THR A 173 14.49 8.92 4.69
N ALA A 174 14.77 8.75 6.00
CA ALA A 174 15.76 7.79 6.46
C ALA A 174 15.39 6.33 6.07
N GLU A 175 14.10 5.98 6.11
CA GLU A 175 13.62 4.68 5.64
C GLU A 175 13.80 4.49 4.13
N ALA A 176 13.53 5.53 3.32
CA ALA A 176 13.73 5.47 1.88
C ALA A 176 15.21 5.32 1.53
N ASP A 177 16.09 6.06 2.21
CA ASP A 177 17.55 5.97 2.05
C ASP A 177 18.08 4.60 2.44
N TRP A 178 17.56 4.02 3.52
CA TRP A 178 17.90 2.66 3.94
C TRP A 178 17.44 1.62 2.92
N CYS A 179 16.20 1.73 2.42
CA CYS A 179 15.68 0.85 1.37
C CYS A 179 16.52 0.93 0.09
N ALA A 180 17.04 2.11 -0.23
CA ALA A 180 17.94 2.32 -1.35
C ALA A 180 19.35 1.73 -1.09
N SER A 181 19.86 1.83 0.13
CA SER A 181 21.22 1.37 0.45
C SER A 181 21.30 -0.14 0.73
N ASN A 182 20.17 -0.79 1.01
CA ASN A 182 20.09 -2.22 1.35
C ASN A 182 19.15 -2.95 0.37
N PRO A 183 19.57 -3.15 -0.90
CA PRO A 183 18.83 -4.02 -1.80
C PRO A 183 18.77 -5.44 -1.21
N GLN A 184 17.57 -6.02 -1.18
CA GLN A 184 17.42 -7.45 -0.97
C GLN A 184 17.50 -8.12 -2.34
N ASP A 185 18.21 -9.25 -2.42
CA ASP A 185 18.45 -10.03 -3.63
C ASP A 185 17.19 -10.76 -4.14
#